data_AF-A0A444URM8-F1
#
_entry.id   AF-A0A444URM8-F1
#
_cell.length_a   1.000
_cell.length_b   1.000
_cell.length_c   1.000
_cell.angle_alpha   90.00
_cell.angle_beta   90.00
_cell.angle_gamma   90.00
#
_symmetry.space_group_name_H-M   'P 1'
#
loop_
_entity.id
_entity.type
_entity.pdbx_description
1 polymer ?
#
loop_
_entity_poly.entity_id
_entity_poly.type
_entity_poly.pdbx_seq_one_letter_code
_entity_poly.pdbx_strand_id
1 'polypeptide(L)'
;ITGNDEIKRGILLMLFGGVPKTTMEGTSLRGDINICIVGDPSTSKSQFLKHVEDFSPRAVYTSGKASSAAGLTAAVVRDEESHEFVIEAGALMLADNVCEVANRFP
;
A
#
# COMPACT_ATOMS: atom_id res chain seq x y z
N ILE A 1 0.42 -20.95 -6.45
CA ILE A 1 -0.84 -20.76 -5.69
C ILE A 1 -2.00 -21.27 -6.55
N THR A 2 -2.65 -22.37 -6.16
CA THR A 2 -3.74 -23.00 -6.91
C THR A 2 -5.09 -22.40 -6.50
N GLY A 3 -5.98 -22.11 -7.45
CA GLY A 3 -7.27 -21.47 -7.20
C GLY A 3 -7.21 -19.93 -7.09
N ASN A 4 -8.33 -19.33 -6.69
CA ASN A 4 -8.53 -17.88 -6.51
C ASN A 4 -8.17 -17.03 -7.74
N ASP A 5 -8.65 -17.44 -8.91
CA ASP A 5 -8.34 -16.77 -10.17
C ASP A 5 -8.90 -15.35 -10.24
N GLU A 6 -10.01 -15.07 -9.55
CA GLU A 6 -10.54 -13.71 -9.44
C GLU A 6 -9.62 -12.78 -8.63
N ILE A 7 -9.05 -13.26 -7.52
CA ILE A 7 -8.10 -12.49 -6.72
C ILE A 7 -6.84 -12.21 -7.54
N LYS A 8 -6.32 -13.20 -8.26
CA LYS A 8 -5.15 -13.03 -9.15
C LYS A 8 -5.43 -12.00 -10.24
N ARG A 9 -6.60 -12.05 -10.88
CA ARG A 9 -7.00 -11.06 -11.90
C ARG A 9 -7.10 -9.66 -11.29
N GLY A 10 -7.69 -9.54 -10.10
CA GLY A 10 -7.72 -8.27 -9.37
C GLY A 10 -6.31 -7.73 -9.14
N ILE A 11 -5.43 -8.51 -8.51
CA ILE A 11 -4.04 -8.12 -8.24
C ILE A 11 -3.32 -7.70 -9.52
N LEU A 12 -3.53 -8.43 -10.62
CA LEU A 12 -2.94 -8.09 -11.91
C LEU A 12 -3.42 -6.72 -12.41
N LEU A 13 -4.72 -6.43 -12.32
CA LEU A 13 -5.28 -5.12 -12.70
C LEU A 13 -4.75 -3.98 -11.82
N MET A 14 -4.57 -4.23 -10.52
CA MET A 14 -3.95 -3.26 -9.61
C MET A 14 -2.50 -2.97 -10.00
N LEU A 15 -1.72 -3.98 -10.39
CA LEU A 15 -0.34 -3.79 -10.85
C LEU A 15 -0.23 -3.03 -12.18
N PHE A 16 -1.20 -3.19 -13.08
CA PHE A 16 -1.25 -2.41 -14.32
C PHE A 16 -1.66 -0.94 -14.09
N GLY A 17 -2.51 -0.70 -13.08
CA GLY A 17 -3.06 0.62 -12.81
C GLY A 17 -4.04 1.10 -13.89
N GLY A 18 -4.68 2.24 -13.63
CA GLY A 18 -5.53 2.92 -14.60
C GLY A 18 -4.93 4.23 -15.08
N VAL A 19 -5.64 4.92 -15.97
CA VAL A 19 -5.18 6.21 -16.52
C VAL A 19 -5.67 7.33 -15.60
N PRO A 20 -4.77 8.06 -14.90
CA PRO A 20 -5.17 9.24 -14.15
C PRO A 20 -5.66 10.32 -15.10
N LYS A 21 -6.73 11.00 -14.72
CA LYS A 21 -7.35 12.05 -15.55
C LYS A 21 -7.43 13.34 -14.79
N THR A 22 -7.26 14.46 -15.50
CA THR A 22 -7.46 15.79 -14.92
C THR A 22 -8.68 16.41 -15.58
N THR A 23 -9.60 16.89 -14.75
CA THR A 23 -10.81 17.59 -15.22
C THR A 23 -10.44 18.98 -15.72
N MET A 24 -11.34 19.60 -16.51
CA MET A 24 -11.13 20.97 -16.99
C MET A 24 -11.08 22.01 -15.86
N GLU A 25 -11.63 21.67 -14.68
CA GLU A 25 -11.61 22.49 -13.46
C GLU A 25 -10.32 22.32 -12.64
N GLY A 26 -9.36 21.52 -13.13
CA GLY A 26 -8.06 21.31 -12.48
C GLY A 26 -8.05 20.25 -11.37
N THR A 27 -9.17 19.58 -11.12
CA THR A 27 -9.22 18.46 -10.16
C THR A 27 -8.63 17.20 -10.77
N SER A 28 -7.75 16.52 -10.03
CA SER A 28 -7.18 15.22 -10.39
C SER A 28 -8.11 14.07 -10.00
N LEU A 29 -8.32 13.14 -10.92
CA LEU A 29 -9.03 11.88 -10.72
C LEU A 29 -8.01 10.75 -10.62
N ARG A 30 -8.07 10.01 -9.51
CA ARG A 30 -7.20 8.87 -9.25
C ARG A 30 -7.41 7.78 -10.32
N GLY A 31 -6.31 7.37 -10.97
CA GLY A 31 -6.31 6.26 -11.93
C GLY A 31 -6.06 4.90 -11.29
N ASP A 32 -5.44 4.87 -10.11
CA ASP A 32 -5.01 3.63 -9.48
C ASP A 32 -6.14 2.87 -8.80
N ILE A 33 -6.05 1.55 -8.83
CA ILE A 33 -7.05 0.63 -8.27
C ILE A 33 -6.55 0.16 -6.91
N ASN A 34 -7.37 0.31 -5.86
CA ASN A 34 -7.13 -0.33 -4.56
C ASN A 34 -7.90 -1.64 -4.48
N ILE A 35 -7.28 -2.66 -3.90
CA ILE A 35 -7.92 -3.96 -3.69
C ILE A 35 -7.84 -4.34 -2.22
N CYS A 36 -8.97 -4.71 -1.65
CA CYS A 36 -9.06 -5.29 -0.32
C CYS A 36 -9.42 -6.77 -0.43
N ILE A 37 -8.60 -7.65 0.16
CA ILE A 37 -8.82 -9.10 0.14
C ILE A 37 -9.30 -9.55 1.53
N VAL A 38 -10.58 -9.92 1.61
CA VAL A 38 -11.21 -10.44 2.84
C VAL A 38 -11.60 -11.89 2.62
N GLY A 39 -11.44 -12.73 3.64
CA GLY A 39 -11.89 -14.13 3.60
C GLY A 39 -11.47 -14.90 4.83
N ASP A 40 -11.75 -16.20 4.87
CA ASP A 40 -11.49 -17.05 6.03
C ASP A 40 -10.00 -17.24 6.34
N PRO A 41 -9.62 -17.55 7.59
CA PRO A 41 -8.26 -17.98 7.91
C PRO A 41 -7.77 -19.11 6.98
N SER A 42 -6.46 -19.21 6.76
CA SER A 42 -5.85 -20.27 5.94
C SER A 42 -6.13 -20.24 4.43
N THR A 43 -6.70 -19.16 3.88
CA THR A 43 -6.93 -18.98 2.43
C THR A 43 -5.74 -18.41 1.64
N SER A 44 -4.52 -18.50 2.18
CA SER A 44 -3.28 -18.01 1.53
C SER A 44 -3.25 -16.53 1.15
N LYS A 45 -4.11 -15.68 1.73
CA LYS A 45 -4.11 -14.22 1.49
C LYS A 45 -2.72 -13.60 1.67
N SER A 46 -2.07 -13.84 2.81
CA SER A 46 -0.72 -13.32 3.09
C SER A 46 0.34 -13.77 2.08
N GLN A 47 0.17 -14.93 1.43
CA GLN A 47 1.11 -15.40 0.41
C GLN A 47 0.98 -14.60 -0.90
N PHE A 48 -0.24 -14.24 -1.30
CA PHE A 48 -0.43 -13.34 -2.44
C PHE A 48 0.24 -11.99 -2.19
N LEU A 49 0.05 -11.46 -0.98
CA LEU A 49 0.57 -10.17 -0.54
C LEU A 49 2.11 -10.11 -0.58
N LYS A 50 2.79 -11.12 -0.03
CA LYS A 50 4.26 -11.25 -0.11
C LYS A 50 4.76 -11.42 -1.54
N HIS A 51 4.02 -12.17 -2.36
CA HIS A 51 4.42 -12.36 -3.75
C HIS A 51 4.36 -11.06 -4.57
N VAL A 52 3.39 -10.19 -4.27
CA VAL A 52 3.28 -8.87 -4.90
C VAL A 52 4.41 -7.95 -4.44
N GLU A 53 4.76 -7.99 -3.15
CA GLU A 53 5.92 -7.28 -2.61
C GLU A 53 7.22 -7.71 -3.30
N ASP A 54 7.47 -9.02 -3.42
CA ASP A 54 8.67 -9.54 -4.10
C ASP A 54 8.68 -9.21 -5.61
N PHE A 55 7.51 -9.10 -6.23
CA PHE A 55 7.39 -8.86 -7.66
C PHE A 55 7.53 -7.38 -8.04
N SER A 56 7.03 -6.46 -7.22
CA SER A 56 7.04 -5.02 -7.51
C SER A 56 8.13 -4.30 -6.73
N PRO A 57 9.11 -3.66 -7.39
CA PRO A 57 10.26 -3.04 -6.74
C PRO A 57 9.91 -1.83 -5.84
N ARG A 58 8.67 -1.33 -5.88
CA ARG A 58 8.18 -0.19 -5.08
C ARG A 58 7.01 -0.55 -4.17
N ALA A 59 6.74 -1.84 -3.97
CA ALA A 59 5.74 -2.30 -3.02
C ALA A 59 6.33 -2.41 -1.61
N VAL A 60 5.57 -1.97 -0.60
CA VAL A 60 5.97 -2.06 0.80
C VAL A 60 4.92 -2.87 1.55
N TYR A 61 5.32 -4.01 2.10
CA TYR A 61 4.45 -4.81 2.95
C TYR A 61 4.49 -4.29 4.40
N THR A 62 3.32 -3.97 4.95
CA THR A 62 3.16 -3.49 6.32
C THR A 62 2.14 -4.36 7.06
N SER A 63 2.30 -4.52 8.37
CA SER A 63 1.30 -5.25 9.17
C SER A 63 0.48 -4.25 9.94
N GLY A 64 -0.86 -4.30 9.81
CA GLY A 64 -1.76 -3.35 10.49
C GLY A 64 -1.65 -3.38 12.02
N LYS A 65 -1.12 -4.47 12.60
CA LYS A 65 -0.82 -4.56 14.03
C LYS A 65 0.55 -3.97 14.42
N ALA A 66 1.50 -3.94 13.49
CA ALA A 66 2.84 -3.42 13.73
C ALA A 66 2.99 -1.94 13.33
N SER A 67 2.06 -1.43 12.52
CA SER A 67 2.09 -0.07 11.99
C SER A 67 1.19 0.87 12.79
N SER A 68 1.68 2.08 13.07
CA SER A 68 0.90 3.17 13.66
C SER A 68 0.43 4.13 12.56
N ALA A 69 -0.61 4.93 12.82
CA ALA A 69 -1.09 5.91 11.85
C ALA A 69 0.02 6.87 11.39
N ALA A 70 0.87 7.32 12.32
CA ALA A 70 2.03 8.16 12.02
C ALA A 70 3.11 7.43 11.21
N GLY A 71 3.33 6.12 11.48
CA GLY A 71 4.27 5.30 10.73
C GLY A 71 3.81 4.96 9.31
N LEU A 72 2.51 5.05 9.02
CA LEU A 72 1.97 4.88 7.67
C LEU A 72 2.04 6.16 6.85
N THR A 73 1.66 7.31 7.43
CA THR A 73 1.59 8.58 6.71
C THR A 73 2.90 9.37 6.83
N ALA A 74 3.08 10.05 7.95
CA ALA A 74 4.26 10.82 8.30
C ALA A 74 4.33 11.01 9.82
N ALA A 75 5.55 11.06 10.35
CA ALA A 75 5.81 11.31 11.76
C ALA A 75 6.65 12.58 11.92
N VAL A 76 6.38 13.36 12.97
CA VAL A 76 7.21 14.52 13.34
C VAL A 76 8.18 14.06 14.41
N VAL A 77 9.47 14.12 14.10
CA VAL A 77 10.56 13.72 14.99
C VAL A 77 11.41 14.95 15.31
N ARG A 78 11.93 15.02 16.53
CA ARG A 78 12.84 16.07 16.93
C ARG A 78 14.26 15.56 16.78
N ASP A 79 15.05 16.24 15.96
CA ASP A 79 16.45 15.89 15.77
C ASP A 79 17.27 16.33 17.00
N GLU A 80 18.14 15.45 17.50
CA GLU A 80 18.95 15.71 18.69
C GLU A 80 20.16 16.61 18.40
N GLU A 81 20.65 16.64 17.15
CA GLU A 81 21.78 17.48 16.76
C GLU A 81 21.35 18.92 16.43
N SER A 82 20.28 19.11 15.65
CA SER A 82 19.80 20.44 15.28
C SER A 82 18.75 21.04 16.24
N HIS A 83 18.15 20.22 17.12
CA HIS A 83 16.99 20.58 17.95
C HIS A 83 15.74 21.03 17.18
N GLU A 84 15.73 20.87 15.86
CA GLU A 84 14.61 21.20 14.99
C GLU A 84 13.64 20.02 14.83
N PHE A 85 12.42 20.32 14.38
CA PHE A 85 11.43 19.31 14.04
C PHE A 85 11.57 18.91 12.57
N VAL A 86 11.84 17.65 12.33
CA VAL A 86 11.92 17.03 11.00
C VAL A 86 10.71 16.14 10.76
N ILE A 87 10.32 15.99 9.49
CA ILE A 87 9.24 15.10 9.08
C ILE A 87 9.85 13.83 8.52
N GLU A 88 9.57 12.71 9.18
CA GLU A 88 9.89 11.38 8.66
C GLU A 88 8.74 10.88 7.78
N ALA A 89 9.11 10.42 6.58
CA ALA A 89 8.17 9.81 5.64
C ALA A 89 7.71 8.44 6.15
N GLY A 90 6.40 8.23 6.19
CA GLY A 90 5.82 6.93 6.53
C GLY A 90 5.89 5.92 5.39
N ALA A 91 5.46 4.69 5.69
CA ALA A 91 5.47 3.59 4.72
C ALA A 91 4.71 3.90 3.42
N LEU A 92 3.63 4.69 3.48
CA LEU A 92 2.86 5.10 2.31
C LEU A 92 3.63 6.08 1.40
N MET A 93 4.48 6.94 1.96
CA MET A 93 5.33 7.84 1.16
C MET A 93 6.50 7.10 0.52
N LEU A 94 6.98 6.03 1.15
CA LEU A 94 8.04 5.17 0.60
C LEU A 94 7.49 4.23 -0.49
N ALA A 95 6.22 3.84 -0.39
CA ALA A 95 5.52 3.07 -1.41
C ALA A 95 5.01 3.98 -2.53
N ASP A 96 5.69 4.01 -3.67
CA ASP A 96 5.27 4.81 -4.83
C ASP A 96 4.02 4.22 -5.51
N ASN A 97 2.83 4.52 -4.96
CA ASN A 97 1.50 4.31 -5.54
C ASN A 97 1.02 2.86 -5.72
N VAL A 98 1.82 1.82 -5.46
CA VAL A 98 1.49 0.47 -5.95
C VAL A 98 0.78 -0.44 -4.92
N CYS A 99 1.18 -0.46 -3.65
CA CYS A 99 0.53 -1.36 -2.69
C CYS A 99 1.01 -1.09 -1.26
N GLU A 100 0.12 -0.60 -0.41
CA GLU A 100 0.25 -0.84 1.03
C GLU A 100 -0.61 -2.05 1.38
N VAL A 101 0.02 -3.05 1.95
CA VAL A 101 -0.58 -4.37 2.08
C VAL A 101 -0.81 -4.69 3.54
N ALA A 102 -1.85 -4.08 4.13
CA ALA A 102 -2.16 -4.24 5.54
C ALA A 102 -2.76 -5.63 5.82
N ASN A 103 -1.99 -6.50 6.47
CA ASN A 103 -2.52 -7.74 7.01
C ASN A 103 -3.17 -7.45 8.37
N ARG A 104 -4.48 -7.73 8.49
CA ARG A 104 -5.32 -7.57 9.69
C ARG A 104 -5.75 -6.11 9.97
N PHE A 105 -6.94 -5.74 9.49
CA PHE A 105 -7.69 -4.57 10.01
C PHE A 105 -8.29 -4.94 11.38
N PRO A 106 -8.29 -4.02 12.37
CA PRO A 106 -8.97 -4.22 13.64
C PRO A 106 -10.50 -4.29 13.50
#